data_AF-A0AAV4WYD9-F1
#
_entry.id   AF-A0AAV4WYD9-F1
#
_cell.length_a   1.000
_cell.length_b   1.000
_cell.length_c   1.000
_cell.angle_alpha   90.00
_cell.angle_beta   90.00
_cell.angle_gamma   90.00
#
_symmetry.space_group_name_H-M   'P 1'
#
loop_
_entity.id
_entity.type
_entity.pdbx_description
1 polymer ?
#
loop_
_entity_poly.entity_id
_entity_poly.type
_entity_poly.pdbx_seq_one_letter_code
_entity_poly.pdbx_strand_id
1 'polypeptide(L)'
;MTAENVFDHWCFGREGIEIKNTTMIAEYVFCHWCFGRKGIEIKNTTMIAEYVFCHWCFGRKGIEIKNTTMIAEYASATGALEEKVSKLKTLQ
;
A
#
# COMPACT_ATOMS: atom_id res chain seq x y z
N MET A 1 14.77 14.86 -9.70
CA MET A 1 15.27 13.96 -8.64
C MET A 1 14.50 14.33 -7.38
N THR A 2 13.22 13.97 -7.33
CA THR A 2 12.44 14.10 -6.09
C THR A 2 12.81 12.91 -5.21
N ALA A 3 12.90 13.13 -3.91
CA ALA A 3 13.37 12.13 -2.97
C ALA A 3 12.32 11.02 -2.84
N GLU A 4 12.39 10.01 -3.71
CA GLU A 4 11.55 8.82 -3.61
C GLU A 4 11.96 8.04 -2.37
N ASN A 5 11.12 8.07 -1.33
CA ASN A 5 11.27 7.18 -0.20
C ASN A 5 10.74 5.81 -0.63
N VAL A 6 11.64 4.96 -1.13
CA VAL A 6 11.33 3.60 -1.55
C VAL A 6 11.43 2.65 -0.35
N PHE A 7 10.35 1.93 -0.08
CA PHE A 7 10.27 0.88 0.93
C PHE A 7 10.07 -0.48 0.26
N ASP A 8 11.14 -1.25 0.17
CA ASP A 8 11.13 -2.63 -0.33
C ASP A 8 11.07 -3.62 0.84
N HIS A 9 10.07 -4.50 0.85
CA HIS A 9 9.92 -5.54 1.86
C HIS A 9 9.70 -6.90 1.21
N TRP A 10 10.56 -7.86 1.56
CA TRP A 10 10.51 -9.25 1.12
C TRP A 10 10.17 -10.16 2.30
N CYS A 11 9.12 -10.97 2.15
CA CYS A 11 8.69 -11.89 3.20
C CYS A 11 8.43 -13.31 2.66
N PHE A 12 8.88 -14.33 3.39
CA PHE A 12 8.51 -15.72 3.17
C PHE A 12 7.71 -16.21 4.38
N GLY A 13 6.37 -16.25 4.30
CA GLY A 13 5.54 -16.72 5.41
C GLY A 13 4.19 -16.01 5.59
N ARG A 14 3.71 -15.90 6.83
CA ARG A 14 2.39 -15.32 7.14
C ARG A 14 2.46 -13.85 7.54
N GLU A 15 3.59 -13.20 7.36
CA GLU A 15 3.77 -11.80 7.71
C GLU A 15 3.37 -10.92 6.54
N GLY A 16 2.87 -9.73 6.86
CA GLY A 16 2.42 -8.72 5.91
C GLY A 16 2.70 -7.35 6.48
N ILE A 17 2.55 -6.32 5.66
CA ILE A 17 2.80 -4.94 6.08
C ILE A 17 1.52 -4.34 6.64
N GLU A 18 1.63 -3.63 7.76
CA GLU A 18 0.52 -2.90 8.34
C GLU A 18 0.92 -1.44 8.61
N ILE A 19 0.19 -0.50 8.01
CA ILE A 19 0.34 0.95 8.23
C ILE A 19 -0.96 1.46 8.85
N LYS A 20 -0.87 2.10 10.02
CA LYS A 20 -2.04 2.49 10.81
C LYS A 20 -1.87 3.86 11.45
N ASN A 21 -2.94 4.65 11.44
CA ASN A 21 -3.06 5.90 12.19
C ASN A 21 -1.90 6.88 11.92
N THR A 22 -1.47 6.97 10.66
CA THR A 22 -0.31 7.77 10.26
C THR A 22 -0.72 8.96 9.41
N THR A 23 0.04 10.04 9.46
CA THR A 23 0.00 11.08 8.42
C THR A 23 1.32 11.03 7.65
N MET A 24 1.23 10.83 6.34
CA MET A 24 2.37 10.75 5.44
C MET A 24 2.34 11.96 4.50
N ILE A 25 3.46 12.68 4.41
CA ILE A 25 3.58 13.94 3.66
C ILE A 25 4.88 13.89 2.85
N ALA A 26 4.95 13.02 1.85
CA ALA A 26 5.98 12.95 0.82
C ALA A 26 5.58 11.94 -0.26
N GLU A 27 6.34 11.88 -1.35
CA GLU A 27 6.22 10.82 -2.35
C GLU A 27 6.82 9.53 -1.78
N TYR A 28 6.05 8.43 -1.84
CA TYR A 28 6.51 7.11 -1.39
C TYR A 28 6.20 6.02 -2.40
N VAL A 29 7.15 5.10 -2.53
CA VAL A 29 6.96 3.85 -3.27
C VAL A 29 7.08 2.69 -2.30
N PHE A 30 6.01 1.90 -2.15
CA PHE A 30 5.98 0.72 -1.28
C PHE A 30 5.92 -0.54 -2.12
N CYS A 31 6.98 -1.32 -2.12
CA CYS A 31 7.04 -2.60 -2.82
C CYS A 31 7.04 -3.76 -1.82
N HIS A 32 6.02 -4.60 -1.87
CA HIS A 32 5.90 -5.78 -1.04
C HIS A 32 5.89 -7.06 -1.85
N TRP A 33 6.94 -7.86 -1.69
CA TRP A 33 7.10 -9.16 -2.31
C TRP A 33 6.93 -10.24 -1.24
N CYS A 34 5.93 -11.10 -1.39
CA CYS A 34 5.70 -12.13 -0.37
C CYS A 34 5.24 -13.48 -0.93
N PHE A 35 5.78 -14.56 -0.37
CA PHE A 35 5.28 -15.92 -0.56
C PHE A 35 4.49 -16.37 0.67
N GLY A 36 3.24 -15.92 0.78
CA GLY A 36 2.32 -16.45 1.79
C GLY A 36 1.01 -15.68 1.93
N ARG A 37 0.35 -15.75 3.09
CA ARG A 37 -1.11 -15.47 3.18
C ARG A 37 -1.52 -14.03 3.51
N LYS A 38 -0.60 -13.18 3.98
CA LYS A 38 -0.90 -11.78 4.35
C LYS A 38 -0.36 -10.82 3.29
N GLY A 39 -1.16 -9.81 2.97
CA GLY A 39 -0.78 -8.73 2.07
C GLY A 39 -0.46 -7.43 2.82
N ILE A 40 -0.71 -6.29 2.18
CA ILE A 40 -0.53 -4.97 2.78
C ILE A 40 -1.87 -4.49 3.34
N GLU A 41 -1.89 -3.97 4.56
CA GLU A 41 -3.08 -3.32 5.15
C GLU A 41 -2.77 -1.89 5.58
N ILE A 42 -3.56 -0.93 5.08
CA ILE A 42 -3.43 0.50 5.37
C ILE A 42 -4.73 0.99 5.98
N LYS A 43 -4.68 1.59 7.16
CA LYS A 43 -5.88 1.98 7.92
C LYS A 43 -5.74 3.33 8.59
N ASN A 44 -6.81 4.14 8.51
CA ASN A 44 -6.92 5.41 9.23
C ASN A 44 -5.72 6.34 8.94
N THR A 45 -5.28 6.41 7.70
CA THR A 45 -4.08 7.15 7.31
C THR A 45 -4.46 8.37 6.47
N THR A 46 -3.72 9.46 6.61
CA THR A 46 -3.79 10.60 5.69
C THR A 46 -2.53 10.62 4.84
N MET A 47 -2.69 10.60 3.52
CA MET A 47 -1.61 10.60 2.54
C MET A 47 -1.71 11.87 1.70
N ILE A 48 -0.65 12.67 1.75
CA ILE A 48 -0.53 13.96 1.05
C ILE A 48 0.73 13.85 0.19
N ALA A 49 0.60 14.04 -1.14
CA ALA A 49 1.56 13.69 -2.23
C ALA A 49 1.39 12.27 -2.83
N GLU A 50 2.13 11.95 -3.89
CA GLU A 50 1.92 10.73 -4.68
C GLU A 50 2.37 9.46 -3.95
N TYR A 51 1.57 8.40 -4.04
CA TYR A 51 1.92 7.09 -3.45
C TYR A 51 1.73 5.97 -4.46
N VAL A 52 2.78 5.15 -4.60
CA VAL A 52 2.77 3.95 -5.44
C VAL A 52 2.89 2.71 -4.55
N PHE A 53 1.94 1.79 -4.63
CA PHE A 53 2.01 0.50 -3.92
C PHE A 53 2.13 -0.67 -4.89
N CYS A 54 3.30 -1.30 -4.93
CA CYS A 54 3.55 -2.52 -5.68
C CYS A 54 3.42 -3.72 -4.73
N HIS A 55 2.51 -4.65 -5.00
CA HIS A 55 2.37 -5.85 -4.18
C HIS A 55 2.33 -7.12 -5.01
N TRP A 56 3.42 -7.88 -4.98
CA TRP A 56 3.52 -9.17 -5.65
C TRP A 56 3.52 -10.29 -4.64
N CYS A 57 2.42 -11.04 -4.63
CA CYS A 57 2.21 -12.08 -3.64
C CYS A 57 1.61 -13.32 -4.27
N PHE A 58 2.22 -14.49 -4.06
CA PHE A 58 1.61 -15.78 -4.41
C PHE A 58 0.51 -16.20 -3.40
N GLY A 59 -0.02 -15.23 -2.66
CA GLY A 59 -0.98 -15.34 -1.56
C GLY A 59 -2.42 -15.01 -1.92
N ARG A 60 -3.33 -15.17 -0.93
CA ARG A 60 -4.77 -14.85 -1.10
C ARG A 60 -5.15 -13.40 -0.77
N LYS A 61 -4.31 -12.63 -0.07
CA LYS A 61 -4.60 -11.24 0.29
C LYS A 61 -3.70 -10.30 -0.51
N GLY A 62 -4.31 -9.37 -1.24
CA GLY A 62 -3.66 -8.24 -1.88
C GLY A 62 -3.52 -7.05 -0.93
N ILE A 63 -3.65 -5.83 -1.47
CA ILE A 63 -3.61 -4.58 -0.70
C ILE A 63 -5.01 -4.23 -0.21
N GLU A 64 -5.13 -3.91 1.08
CA GLU A 64 -6.38 -3.52 1.74
C GLU A 64 -6.22 -2.11 2.34
N ILE A 65 -6.88 -1.11 1.74
CA ILE A 65 -6.85 0.29 2.21
C ILE A 65 -8.21 0.65 2.78
N LYS A 66 -8.26 1.20 4.01
CA LYS A 66 -9.51 1.56 4.70
C LYS A 66 -9.38 2.86 5.48
N ASN A 67 -10.45 3.66 5.46
CA ASN A 67 -10.52 4.92 6.20
C ASN A 67 -9.31 5.82 5.93
N THR A 68 -8.79 5.78 4.70
CA THR A 68 -7.62 6.56 4.29
C THR A 68 -8.09 7.74 3.45
N THR A 69 -7.58 8.92 3.76
CA THR A 69 -7.79 10.13 2.95
C THR A 69 -6.54 10.36 2.10
N MET A 70 -6.72 10.46 0.77
CA MET A 70 -5.64 10.78 -0.15
C MET A 70 -5.88 12.13 -0.80
N ILE A 71 -4.87 12.99 -0.69
CA ILE A 71 -4.82 14.34 -1.28
C ILE A 71 -3.65 14.34 -2.27
N ALA A 72 -3.77 13.51 -3.32
CA ALA A 72 -2.83 13.32 -4.43
C ALA A 72 -3.22 12.07 -5.26
N GLU A 73 -2.43 11.77 -6.29
CA GLU A 73 -2.58 10.55 -7.10
C GLU A 73 -2.14 9.29 -6.35
N TYR A 74 -2.86 8.19 -6.62
CA TYR A 74 -2.62 6.85 -6.08
C TYR A 74 -2.45 5.88 -7.23
N ALA A 75 -1.37 5.11 -7.21
CA ALA A 75 -1.20 3.97 -8.10
C ALA A 75 -0.97 2.71 -7.28
N SER A 76 -1.60 1.61 -7.67
CA SER A 76 -1.21 0.29 -7.18
C SER A 76 -1.03 -0.70 -8.30
N ALA A 77 0.02 -1.52 -8.19
CA ALA A 77 0.27 -2.65 -9.06
C ALA A 77 0.29 -3.91 -8.20
N THR A 78 -0.70 -4.79 -8.36
CA THR A 78 -0.76 -6.04 -7.59
C THR A 78 -0.64 -7.26 -8.50
N GLY A 79 0.12 -8.26 -8.07
CA GLY A 79 0.20 -9.58 -8.70
C GLY A 79 -0.67 -10.63 -8.00
N ALA A 80 -1.57 -10.22 -7.09
CA ALA A 80 -2.44 -11.10 -6.30
C ALA A 80 -3.87 -11.15 -6.88
N LEU A 81 -4.56 -12.29 -6.72
CA LEU A 81 -5.84 -12.64 -7.38
C LEU A 81 -7.07 -11.78 -6.99
N GLU A 82 -7.00 -10.94 -5.96
CA GLU A 82 -8.09 -10.03 -5.59
C GLU A 82 -7.56 -8.65 -5.18
N GLU A 83 -7.87 -7.64 -5.98
CA GLU A 83 -7.70 -6.23 -5.64
C GLU A 83 -8.99 -5.74 -4.94
N LYS A 84 -8.88 -5.31 -3.67
CA LYS A 84 -9.97 -4.70 -2.91
C LYS A 84 -9.58 -3.32 -2.42
N VAL A 85 -9.62 -2.33 -3.32
CA VAL A 85 -9.55 -0.92 -2.96
C VAL A 85 -10.93 -0.48 -2.45
N SER A 86 -11.25 -0.79 -1.19
CA SER A 86 -12.54 -0.41 -0.61
C SER A 86 -12.41 0.90 0.16
N LYS A 87 -12.98 1.99 -0.37
CA LYS A 87 -13.16 3.31 0.29
C LYS A 87 -11.93 4.23 0.32
N LEU A 88 -11.23 4.38 -0.80
CA LEU A 88 -10.44 5.61 -0.99
C LEU A 88 -11.41 6.78 -1.17
N LYS A 89 -11.27 7.83 -0.36
CA LYS A 89 -11.79 9.16 -0.69
C LYS A 89 -10.63 9.97 -1.24
N THR A 90 -10.57 10.09 -2.55
CA THR A 90 -9.70 11.02 -3.24
C THR A 90 -10.36 12.39 -3.19
N LEU A 91 -9.71 13.36 -2.55
CA LEU A 91 -10.15 14.76 -2.61
C LEU A 91 -9.38 15.41 -3.76
N GLN A 92 -10.10 15.80 -4.82
CA GLN A 92 -9.58 16.61 -5.92
C GLN A 92 -9.69 18.10 -5.58
#